data_AF-A0A2V9BPV6-F1
#
_entry.id   AF-A0A2V9BPV6-F1
#
_cell.length_a   1.000
_cell.length_b   1.000
_cell.length_c   1.000
_cell.angle_alpha   90.00
_cell.angle_beta   90.00
_cell.angle_gamma   90.00
#
_symmetry.space_group_name_H-M   'P 1'
#
loop_
_entity.id
_entity.type
_entity.pdbx_description
1 polymer ?
#
loop_
_entity_poly.entity_id
_entity_poly.type
_entity_poly.pdbx_seq_one_letter_code
_entity_poly.pdbx_strand_id
1 'polypeptide(L)'
;FNKAKVIVVLFTPDDEAKLKSEFIKRGEPAFERKLTGQPRPNVLFEAGMAFGRQPNTTILVQVGKIRTVSDVAGRHIVHLTNSMSSRQQLIAKLKTTGLAVDDVGEDWHTEGDFT
;
A
#
# COMPACT_ATOMS: atom_id res chain seq x y z
N PHE A 1 14.72 9.27 -7.78
CA PHE A 1 14.89 7.80 -7.71
C PHE A 1 16.35 7.35 -7.56
N ASN A 2 17.34 7.84 -8.34
CA ASN A 2 18.74 7.34 -8.29
C ASN A 2 19.50 7.36 -6.96
N LYS A 3 19.00 8.02 -5.90
CA LYS A 3 19.64 8.03 -4.57
C LYS A 3 18.90 7.20 -3.52
N ALA A 4 17.67 6.75 -3.80
CA ALA A 4 16.88 5.96 -2.85
C ALA A 4 17.27 4.48 -2.96
N LYS A 5 17.54 3.84 -1.81
CA LYS A 5 17.78 2.39 -1.73
C LYS A 5 16.47 1.60 -1.79
N VAL A 6 15.42 2.16 -1.19
CA VAL A 6 14.07 1.58 -1.11
C VAL A 6 13.05 2.71 -1.25
N ILE A 7 11.93 2.42 -1.91
CA ILE A 7 10.77 3.31 -2.00
C ILE A 7 9.62 2.60 -1.30
N VAL A 8 9.09 3.22 -0.26
CA VAL A 8 7.87 2.76 0.41
C VAL A 8 6.73 3.68 -0.01
N VAL A 9 5.68 3.11 -0.59
CA VAL A 9 4.49 3.84 -1.01
C VAL A 9 3.34 3.45 -0.09
N LEU A 10 2.75 4.44 0.58
CA LEU A 10 1.61 4.25 1.46
C LEU A 10 0.31 4.42 0.67
N PHE A 11 -0.51 3.39 0.68
CA PHE A 11 -1.87 3.38 0.15
C PHE A 11 -2.84 3.51 1.32
N THR A 12 -3.21 4.76 1.61
CA THR A 12 -4.17 5.17 2.65
C THR A 12 -5.52 5.54 2.02
N PRO A 13 -6.64 5.51 2.79
CA PRO A 13 -7.97 5.88 2.31
C PRO A 13 -8.23 7.40 2.31
N ASP A 14 -7.26 8.20 1.90
CA ASP A 14 -7.30 9.67 2.05
C ASP A 14 -8.36 10.35 1.17
N ASP A 15 -8.63 9.80 -0.01
CA ASP A 15 -9.67 10.28 -0.92
C ASP A 15 -10.80 9.26 -1.01
N GLU A 16 -12.01 9.67 -1.37
CA GLU A 16 -13.12 8.76 -1.68
C GLU A 16 -13.33 8.63 -3.20
N ALA A 17 -13.65 7.41 -3.65
CA ALA A 17 -14.11 7.19 -5.01
C ALA A 17 -15.18 6.11 -5.09
N LYS A 18 -15.90 6.15 -6.22
CA LYS A 18 -16.76 5.08 -6.73
C LYS A 18 -16.80 5.16 -8.25
N LEU A 19 -17.30 4.10 -8.88
CA LEU A 19 -17.58 4.15 -10.30
C LEU A 19 -18.76 5.07 -10.59
N LYS A 20 -18.74 5.72 -11.76
CA LYS A 20 -19.91 6.49 -12.21
C LYS A 20 -21.10 5.55 -12.39
N SER A 21 -22.29 6.04 -12.06
CA SER A 21 -23.50 5.22 -12.00
C SER A 21 -23.80 4.53 -13.34
N GLU A 22 -23.52 5.19 -14.46
CA GLU A 22 -23.71 4.67 -15.82
C GLU A 22 -22.79 3.49 -16.19
N PHE A 23 -21.69 3.28 -15.46
CA PHE A 23 -20.75 2.19 -15.70
C PHE A 23 -20.91 1.01 -14.72
N ILE A 24 -21.75 1.14 -13.69
CA ILE A 24 -22.00 0.08 -12.72
C ILE A 24 -22.81 -1.05 -13.37
N LYS A 25 -22.25 -2.26 -13.36
CA LYS A 25 -22.95 -3.47 -13.80
C LYS A 25 -23.66 -4.17 -12.65
N ARG A 26 -24.64 -5.01 -12.98
CA ARG A 26 -25.29 -5.88 -12.00
C ARG A 26 -24.26 -6.87 -11.44
N GLY A 27 -24.18 -6.97 -10.12
CA GLY A 27 -23.30 -7.92 -9.44
C GLY A 27 -21.89 -7.41 -9.11
N GLU A 28 -21.57 -6.14 -9.44
CA GLU A 28 -20.26 -5.55 -9.08
C GLU A 28 -20.00 -5.58 -7.55
N PRO A 29 -18.77 -5.44 -7.07
CA PRO A 29 -18.51 -5.34 -5.64
C PRO A 29 -19.00 -4.01 -5.05
N ALA A 30 -19.13 -3.94 -3.72
CA ALA A 30 -19.69 -2.76 -3.05
C ALA A 30 -18.89 -1.47 -3.29
N PHE A 31 -17.57 -1.59 -3.46
CA PHE A 31 -16.67 -0.46 -3.70
C PHE A 31 -16.83 0.21 -5.07
N GLU A 32 -17.46 -0.47 -6.03
CA GLU A 32 -17.85 0.13 -7.32
C GLU A 32 -19.08 1.04 -7.15
N ARG A 33 -19.96 0.70 -6.18
CA ARG A 33 -21.27 1.34 -6.02
C ARG A 33 -21.31 2.45 -4.98
N LYS A 34 -20.51 2.32 -3.93
CA LYS A 34 -20.50 3.22 -2.77
C LYS A 34 -19.17 3.96 -2.72
N LEU A 35 -19.21 5.22 -2.26
CA LEU A 35 -17.98 5.94 -1.92
C LEU A 35 -17.18 5.07 -0.96
N THR A 36 -15.92 4.83 -1.35
CA THR A 36 -14.97 3.99 -0.64
C THR A 36 -13.63 4.71 -0.66
N GLY A 37 -12.89 4.64 0.44
CA GLY A 37 -11.55 5.23 0.53
C GLY A 37 -10.61 4.68 -0.56
N GLN A 38 -9.70 5.51 -1.04
CA GLN A 38 -8.66 5.17 -2.01
C GLN A 38 -7.41 6.03 -1.76
N PRO A 39 -6.23 5.59 -2.24
CA PRO A 39 -5.05 6.44 -2.25
C PRO A 39 -5.27 7.66 -3.14
N ARG A 40 -4.65 8.78 -2.77
CA ARG A 40 -4.72 10.01 -3.57
C ARG A 40 -4.19 9.76 -4.99
N PRO A 41 -4.79 10.37 -6.03
CA PRO A 41 -4.34 10.17 -7.42
C PRO A 41 -2.85 10.47 -7.66
N ASN A 42 -2.28 11.45 -6.96
CA ASN A 42 -0.85 11.73 -7.05
C ASN A 42 0.02 10.59 -6.48
N VAL A 43 -0.44 9.95 -5.39
CA VAL A 43 0.24 8.78 -4.81
C VAL A 43 0.19 7.60 -5.78
N LEU A 44 -0.96 7.35 -6.42
CA LEU A 44 -1.07 6.30 -7.44
C LEU A 44 -0.14 6.56 -8.63
N PHE A 45 -0.06 7.81 -9.09
CA PHE A 45 0.84 8.22 -10.17
C PHE A 45 2.31 8.02 -9.80
N GLU A 46 2.73 8.48 -8.63
CA GLU A 46 4.08 8.32 -8.10
C GLU A 46 4.44 6.85 -7.85
N ALA A 47 3.49 6.04 -7.37
CA ALA A 47 3.64 4.60 -7.22
C ALA A 47 3.98 3.94 -8.56
N GLY A 48 3.24 4.30 -9.62
CA GLY A 48 3.50 3.84 -10.98
C GLY A 48 4.90 4.22 -11.46
N MET A 49 5.33 5.46 -11.22
CA MET A 49 6.68 5.92 -11.57
C MET A 49 7.79 5.21 -10.79
N ALA A 50 7.61 5.06 -9.47
CA ALA A 50 8.54 4.35 -8.59
C ALA A 50 8.74 2.92 -9.07
N PHE A 51 7.64 2.23 -9.36
CA PHE A 51 7.68 0.87 -9.88
C PHE A 51 8.28 0.74 -11.26
N GLY A 52 7.97 1.65 -12.18
CA GLY A 52 8.55 1.62 -13.52
C GLY A 52 10.06 1.79 -13.50
N ARG A 53 10.60 2.48 -12.49
CA ARG A 53 12.04 2.77 -12.37
C ARG A 53 12.79 1.82 -11.43
N GLN A 54 12.13 1.34 -10.39
CA GLN A 54 12.73 0.58 -9.29
C GLN A 54 11.82 -0.57 -8.82
N PRO A 55 11.50 -1.54 -9.69
CA PRO A 55 10.50 -2.57 -9.37
C PRO A 55 10.91 -3.48 -8.21
N ASN A 56 12.21 -3.75 -8.04
CA ASN A 56 12.73 -4.65 -7.00
C ASN A 56 12.87 -4.00 -5.61
N THR A 57 12.86 -2.67 -5.56
CA THR A 57 13.05 -1.90 -4.32
C THR A 57 11.88 -0.96 -4.02
N THR A 58 10.75 -1.11 -4.73
CA THR A 58 9.50 -0.43 -4.43
C THR A 58 8.57 -1.38 -3.67
N ILE A 59 8.13 -0.96 -2.48
CA ILE A 59 7.21 -1.68 -1.62
C ILE A 59 5.91 -0.90 -1.54
N LEU A 60 4.79 -1.56 -1.86
CA LEU A 60 3.46 -1.03 -1.58
C LEU A 60 3.02 -1.48 -0.20
N VAL A 61 2.56 -0.52 0.58
CA VAL A 61 2.01 -0.74 1.90
C VAL A 61 0.61 -0.18 1.93
N GLN A 62 -0.38 -1.01 2.20
CA GLN A 62 -1.74 -0.55 2.45
C GLN A 62 -1.92 -0.31 3.94
N VAL A 63 -2.50 0.84 4.29
CA VAL A 63 -2.93 1.18 5.65
C VAL A 63 -4.42 1.50 5.59
N GLY A 64 -5.20 0.90 6.48
CA GLY A 64 -6.65 1.02 6.49
C GLY A 64 -7.36 0.34 5.32
N LYS A 65 -8.64 0.65 5.16
CA LYS A 65 -9.53 0.04 4.17
C LYS A 65 -9.65 0.91 2.92
N ILE A 66 -9.03 0.45 1.83
CA ILE A 66 -9.15 1.07 0.52
C ILE A 66 -9.97 0.23 -0.45
N ARG A 67 -10.47 0.86 -1.51
CA ARG A 67 -10.96 0.20 -2.73
C ARG A 67 -9.83 -0.66 -3.32
N THR A 68 -10.19 -1.85 -3.79
CA THR A 68 -9.23 -2.76 -4.42
C THR A 68 -8.58 -2.08 -5.63
N VAL A 69 -7.24 -2.04 -5.63
CA VAL A 69 -6.44 -1.65 -6.80
C VAL A 69 -6.14 -2.93 -7.57
N SER A 70 -7.14 -3.39 -8.33
CA SER A 70 -7.27 -4.79 -8.79
C SER A 70 -6.17 -5.31 -9.72
N ASP A 71 -5.28 -4.47 -10.25
CA ASP A 71 -4.30 -4.87 -11.27
C ASP A 71 -2.84 -4.62 -10.90
N VAL A 72 -2.51 -4.60 -9.61
CA VAL A 72 -1.11 -4.83 -9.18
C VAL A 72 -0.73 -6.33 -9.26
N ALA A 73 -1.45 -7.11 -10.09
CA ALA A 73 -1.72 -8.55 -10.06
C ALA A 73 -0.53 -9.54 -10.00
N GLY A 74 0.71 -9.06 -9.99
CA GLY A 74 1.91 -9.87 -9.70
C GLY A 74 2.63 -9.50 -8.40
N ARG A 75 2.07 -8.59 -7.58
CA ARG A 75 2.83 -7.93 -6.51
C ARG A 75 2.13 -8.02 -5.16
N HIS A 76 2.89 -8.48 -4.18
CA HIS A 76 2.47 -8.59 -2.79
C HIS A 76 2.42 -7.18 -2.16
N ILE A 77 1.22 -6.68 -1.87
CA ILE A 77 0.99 -5.50 -1.04
C ILE A 77 1.15 -5.93 0.43
N VAL A 78 1.93 -5.19 1.19
CA VAL A 78 1.99 -5.37 2.65
C VAL A 78 0.77 -4.69 3.26
N HIS A 79 -0.10 -5.45 3.90
CA HIS A 79 -1.23 -4.90 4.65
C HIS A 79 -0.76 -4.57 6.06
N LEU A 80 -0.43 -3.31 6.30
CA LEU A 80 0.04 -2.84 7.59
C LEU A 80 -1.15 -2.53 8.50
N THR A 81 -1.10 -3.06 9.71
CA THR A 81 -2.09 -2.86 10.78
C THR A 81 -1.35 -2.62 12.10
N ASN A 82 -2.09 -2.41 13.18
CA ASN A 82 -1.49 -2.37 14.52
C ASN A 82 -0.99 -3.73 15.03
N SER A 83 -1.20 -4.84 14.30
CA SER A 83 -0.68 -6.14 14.70
C SER A 83 0.84 -6.23 14.52
N MET A 84 1.50 -6.85 15.50
CA MET A 84 2.92 -7.18 15.44
C MET A 84 3.27 -8.02 14.19
N SER A 85 2.39 -8.97 13.82
CA SER A 85 2.58 -9.81 12.64
C SER A 85 2.64 -9.01 11.34
N SER A 86 1.80 -7.98 11.17
CA SER A 86 1.83 -7.13 9.98
C SER A 86 3.06 -6.21 9.94
N ARG A 87 3.51 -5.72 11.10
CA ARG A 87 4.76 -4.96 11.22
C ARG A 87 5.98 -5.83 10.85
N GLN A 88 6.02 -7.07 11.33
CA GLN A 88 7.05 -8.05 10.95
C GLN A 88 7.04 -8.37 9.45
N GLN A 89 5.87 -8.44 8.81
CA GLN A 89 5.77 -8.61 7.35
C GLN A 89 6.40 -7.43 6.59
N LEU A 90 6.19 -6.19 7.06
CA LEU A 90 6.84 -5.01 6.48
C LEU A 90 8.36 -5.09 6.63
N ILE A 91 8.86 -5.45 7.82
CA ILE A 91 10.29 -5.62 8.09
C ILE A 91 10.89 -6.69 7.17
N ALA A 92 10.25 -7.86 7.09
CA ALA A 92 10.70 -8.93 6.21
C ALA A 92 10.77 -8.46 4.75
N LYS A 93 9.76 -7.72 4.29
CA LYS A 93 9.73 -7.16 2.94
C LYS A 93 10.83 -6.13 2.72
N LEU A 94 11.08 -5.24 3.67
CA LEU A 94 12.20 -4.29 3.63
C LEU A 94 13.54 -5.02 3.51
N LYS A 95 13.77 -6.08 4.30
CA LYS A 95 14.99 -6.90 4.24
C LYS A 95 15.16 -7.55 2.85
N THR A 96 14.09 -7.95 2.16
CA THR A 96 14.19 -8.51 0.79
C THR A 96 14.74 -7.54 -0.26
N THR A 97 14.74 -6.23 0.03
CA THR A 97 15.30 -5.21 -0.88
C THR A 97 16.81 -5.03 -0.72
N GLY A 98 17.45 -5.78 0.19
CA GLY A 98 18.86 -5.61 0.55
C GLY A 98 19.10 -4.50 1.57
N LEU A 99 18.04 -3.96 2.19
CA LEU A 99 18.15 -2.98 3.26
C LEU A 99 18.55 -3.68 4.57
N ALA A 100 19.60 -3.15 5.22
CA ALA A 100 19.94 -3.51 6.59
C ALA A 100 18.93 -2.82 7.53
N VAL A 101 17.84 -3.52 7.83
CA VAL A 101 16.82 -3.06 8.78
C VAL A 101 17.27 -3.43 10.19
N ASP A 102 17.36 -2.44 11.06
CA ASP A 102 17.52 -2.63 12.50
C ASP A 102 16.13 -2.87 13.11
N ASP A 103 15.86 -4.11 13.48
CA ASP A 103 14.63 -4.55 14.14
C ASP A 103 14.88 -5.03 15.58
N VAL A 104 15.97 -4.58 16.20
CA VAL A 104 16.27 -4.87 17.61
C VAL A 104 15.40 -4.00 18.53
N GLY A 105 14.98 -4.57 19.66
CA GLY A 105 14.15 -3.89 20.65
C GLY A 105 12.66 -3.97 20.34
N GLU A 106 11.86 -3.34 21.20
CA GLU A 106 10.40 -3.43 21.15
C GLU A 106 9.70 -2.10 20.85
N ASP A 107 10.45 -0.99 20.77
CA ASP A 107 9.88 0.36 20.59
C ASP A 107 8.93 0.38 19.38
N TRP A 108 9.38 -0.17 18.25
CA TRP A 108 8.60 -0.23 17.01
C TRP A 108 7.38 -1.16 17.06
N HIS A 109 7.19 -1.99 18.10
CA HIS A 109 6.05 -2.90 18.21
C HIS A 109 4.72 -2.14 18.31
N THR A 110 4.73 -0.95 18.93
CA THR A 110 3.52 -0.17 19.20
C THR A 110 3.53 1.22 18.59
N GLU A 111 4.65 1.68 18.00
CA GLU A 111 4.72 3.02 17.42
C GLU A 111 3.72 3.24 16.28
N GLY A 112 3.05 4.40 16.30
CA GLY A 112 2.07 4.79 15.28
C GLY A 112 0.72 4.05 15.36
N ASP A 113 -0.26 4.59 14.64
CA ASP A 113 -1.60 4.01 14.50
C ASP A 113 -1.87 3.70 13.02
N PHE A 114 -2.19 2.44 12.75
CA PHE A 114 -2.45 1.88 11.43
C PHE A 114 -3.85 1.26 11.33
N THR A 115 -4.79 1.75 12.14
CA THR A 115 -6.22 1.38 12.05
C THR A 115 -6.94 2.05 10.88
#